data_AF-A0A074YB50-F1
#
_entry.id   AF-A0A074YB50-F1
#
_cell.length_a   1.000
_cell.length_b   1.000
_cell.length_c   1.000
_cell.angle_alpha   90.00
_cell.angle_beta   90.00
_cell.angle_gamma   90.00
#
_symmetry.space_group_name_H-M   'P 1'
#
loop_
_entity.id
_entity.type
_entity.pdbx_description
1 polymer ?
#
loop_
_entity_poly.entity_id
_entity_poly.type
_entity_poly.pdbx_seq_one_letter_code
_entity_poly.pdbx_strand_id
1 'polypeptide(L)'
;MPAIEKGSTVLVTGANGFIGSHIIDQLLQLDYKVRGTVRTEAKGKWVQDYFDEKYGHGKLELVVVPDMSKKGAFDDAVKGCSGVAHVASNLSFSKNPNDVIPEVIAGVTHTLEAANNEPSVKRFVFTSSSTAATNPVPNKEFNIDASTWNQIAIDKAWAPPPYTEADRGWNVYGASKTQAEQEVWKYVKESKPHFECNTILPNANFGPILDKDQDASTAGWIRDIFTKGFAPQLEQIPPQWFVDVRDTARLHIAALIDPEIKDERIFAFAEPYNWNTILAIMRKVRPDGKVPEDLKDNSKDLSKVLPKPRAEQILKKNFGQDGFKGLEEAVKLNIQNL
;
A
#
# COMPACT_ATOMS: atom_id res chain seq x y z
N MET A 1 4.26 25.05 -10.35
CA MET A 1 4.96 24.87 -9.07
C MET A 1 4.42 23.61 -8.42
N PRO A 2 5.25 22.80 -7.73
CA PRO A 2 4.75 21.62 -7.04
C PRO A 2 3.83 22.03 -5.88
N ALA A 3 2.92 21.13 -5.46
CA ALA A 3 2.03 21.39 -4.34
C ALA A 3 2.79 21.52 -3.00
N ILE A 4 3.88 20.76 -2.85
CA ILE A 4 4.86 20.89 -1.78
C ILE A 4 6.26 21.06 -2.39
N GLU A 5 7.02 22.01 -1.85
CA GLU A 5 8.33 22.38 -2.39
C GLU A 5 9.40 21.33 -2.07
N LYS A 6 10.41 21.20 -2.93
CA LYS A 6 11.57 20.35 -2.63
C LYS A 6 12.24 20.78 -1.33
N GLY A 7 12.79 19.82 -0.58
CA GLY A 7 13.36 20.07 0.74
C GLY A 7 12.33 20.17 1.88
N SER A 8 11.02 20.23 1.57
CA SER A 8 9.96 20.07 2.57
C SER A 8 10.03 18.70 3.25
N THR A 9 9.52 18.64 4.48
CA THR A 9 9.37 17.38 5.23
C THR A 9 8.05 16.72 4.91
N VAL A 10 8.08 15.41 4.63
CA VAL A 10 6.89 14.57 4.47
C VAL A 10 6.82 13.56 5.61
N LEU A 11 5.67 13.48 6.28
CA LEU A 11 5.39 12.44 7.26
C LEU A 11 4.98 11.17 6.52
N VAL A 12 5.67 10.05 6.77
CA VAL A 12 5.31 8.72 6.26
C VAL A 12 5.02 7.81 7.44
N THR A 13 3.75 7.48 7.67
CA THR A 13 3.40 6.56 8.76
C THR A 13 3.69 5.12 8.35
N GLY A 14 4.17 4.26 9.28
CA GLY A 14 4.49 2.87 8.94
C GLY A 14 5.74 2.74 8.06
N ALA A 15 6.77 3.51 8.40
CA ALA A 15 8.02 3.64 7.64
C ALA A 15 8.75 2.32 7.38
N ASN A 16 8.59 1.35 8.29
CA ASN A 16 9.21 0.04 8.24
C ASN A 16 8.40 -1.02 7.44
N GLY A 17 7.27 -0.63 6.84
CA GLY A 17 6.47 -1.50 5.98
C GLY A 17 6.95 -1.49 4.53
N PHE A 18 6.57 -2.51 3.76
CA PHE A 18 6.99 -2.66 2.36
C PHE A 18 6.71 -1.41 1.51
N ILE A 19 5.46 -0.95 1.44
CA ILE A 19 5.10 0.26 0.67
C ILE A 19 5.73 1.51 1.29
N GLY A 20 5.68 1.62 2.63
CA GLY A 20 6.17 2.78 3.38
C GLY A 20 7.63 3.07 3.07
N SER A 21 8.51 2.08 3.16
CA SER A 21 9.94 2.27 2.87
C SER A 21 10.21 2.62 1.40
N HIS A 22 9.41 2.13 0.44
CA HIS A 22 9.54 2.50 -0.97
C HIS A 22 9.11 3.94 -1.25
N ILE A 23 8.13 4.45 -0.50
CA ILE A 23 7.76 5.88 -0.51
C ILE A 23 8.92 6.71 0.04
N ILE A 24 9.51 6.31 1.17
CA ILE A 24 10.67 6.99 1.77
C ILE A 24 11.84 7.03 0.78
N ASP A 25 12.20 5.88 0.20
CA ASP A 25 13.32 5.78 -0.73
C ASP A 25 13.21 6.81 -1.87
N GLN A 26 12.03 6.90 -2.47
CA GLN A 26 11.81 7.78 -3.61
C GLN A 26 11.61 9.25 -3.22
N LEU A 27 11.05 9.55 -2.04
CA LEU A 27 11.02 10.91 -1.51
C LEU A 27 12.43 11.44 -1.26
N LEU A 28 13.29 10.63 -0.63
CA LEU A 28 14.68 10.98 -0.37
C LEU A 28 15.47 11.17 -1.67
N GLN A 29 15.26 10.30 -2.67
CA GLN A 29 15.83 10.43 -4.00
C GLN A 29 15.44 11.74 -4.70
N LEU A 30 14.28 12.31 -4.37
CA LEU A 30 13.76 13.56 -4.95
C LEU A 30 14.07 14.80 -4.10
N ASP A 31 15.01 14.70 -3.16
CA ASP A 31 15.46 15.76 -2.26
C ASP A 31 14.39 16.25 -1.26
N TYR A 32 13.41 15.43 -0.92
CA TYR A 32 12.54 15.69 0.23
C TYR A 32 13.19 15.21 1.53
N LYS A 33 12.79 15.81 2.64
CA LYS A 33 13.08 15.25 3.98
C LYS A 33 11.93 14.35 4.37
N VAL A 34 12.22 13.31 5.11
CA VAL A 34 11.21 12.36 5.57
C VAL A 34 11.22 12.27 7.07
N ARG A 35 10.03 12.34 7.66
CA ARG A 35 9.79 11.85 9.01
C ARG A 35 8.99 10.56 8.93
N GLY A 36 9.59 9.45 9.32
CA GLY A 36 8.94 8.14 9.34
C GLY A 36 8.37 7.82 10.72
N THR A 37 7.22 7.14 10.80
CA THR A 37 6.76 6.58 12.08
C THR A 37 6.90 5.07 12.15
N VAL A 38 7.28 4.57 13.33
CA VAL A 38 7.41 3.14 13.64
C VAL A 38 6.79 2.83 15.00
N ARG A 39 6.38 1.58 15.24
CA ARG A 39 5.77 1.18 16.52
C ARG A 39 6.77 1.13 17.68
N THR A 40 8.03 0.82 17.39
CA THR A 40 9.12 0.76 18.35
C THR A 40 10.42 1.17 17.68
N GLU A 41 11.37 1.67 18.47
CA GLU A 41 12.72 2.01 17.98
C GLU A 41 13.38 0.81 17.28
N ALA A 42 13.26 -0.39 17.86
CA ALA A 42 13.80 -1.61 17.30
C ALA A 42 13.28 -1.91 15.88
N LYS A 43 11.99 -1.64 15.61
CA LYS A 43 11.42 -1.81 14.25
C LYS A 43 11.86 -0.72 13.27
N GLY A 44 12.34 0.42 13.76
CA GLY A 44 12.90 1.50 12.94
C GLY A 44 14.38 1.35 12.63
N LYS A 45 15.11 0.52 13.38
CA LYS A 45 16.57 0.42 13.25
C LYS A 45 17.03 0.13 11.82
N TRP A 46 16.49 -0.92 11.18
CA TRP A 46 16.89 -1.27 9.82
C TRP A 46 16.58 -0.15 8.82
N VAL A 47 15.46 0.58 9.03
CA VAL A 47 15.05 1.69 8.18
C VAL A 47 16.06 2.83 8.27
N GLN A 48 16.45 3.20 9.50
CA GLN A 48 17.44 4.27 9.72
C GLN A 48 18.79 3.87 9.13
N ASP A 49 19.29 2.68 9.46
CA ASP A 49 20.60 2.20 8.99
C ASP A 49 20.67 2.16 7.46
N TYR A 50 19.64 1.59 6.80
CA TYR A 50 19.56 1.47 5.34
C TYR A 50 19.56 2.83 4.63
N PHE A 51 18.76 3.79 5.11
CA PHE A 51 18.65 5.09 4.45
C PHE A 51 19.77 6.06 4.81
N ASP A 52 20.37 5.95 5.99
CA ASP A 52 21.58 6.70 6.33
C ASP A 52 22.76 6.25 5.47
N GLU A 53 22.91 4.95 5.23
CA GLU A 53 23.94 4.41 4.31
C GLU A 53 23.71 4.92 2.87
N LYS A 54 22.46 4.92 2.40
CA LYS A 54 22.13 5.26 1.01
C LYS A 54 22.12 6.75 0.70
N TYR A 55 21.63 7.59 1.62
CA TYR A 55 21.38 9.02 1.38
C TYR A 55 22.13 9.97 2.34
N GLY A 56 22.82 9.42 3.33
CA GLY A 56 23.49 10.19 4.38
C GLY A 56 22.56 10.61 5.52
N HIS A 57 23.16 10.91 6.66
CA HIS A 57 22.44 11.28 7.88
C HIS A 57 21.65 12.59 7.75
N GLY A 58 20.59 12.72 8.54
CA GLY A 58 19.79 13.94 8.69
C GLY A 58 18.74 14.18 7.60
N LYS A 59 18.59 13.23 6.67
CA LYS A 59 17.54 13.23 5.64
C LYS A 59 16.26 12.51 6.09
N LEU A 60 16.42 11.47 6.90
CA LEU A 60 15.36 10.70 7.54
C LEU A 60 15.40 10.90 9.06
N GLU A 61 14.24 11.21 9.64
CA GLU A 61 13.99 11.20 11.08
C GLU A 61 12.95 10.11 11.39
N LEU A 62 13.17 9.26 12.40
CA LEU A 62 12.17 8.30 12.85
C LEU A 62 11.55 8.71 14.19
N VAL A 63 10.22 8.63 14.25
CA VAL A 63 9.42 8.90 15.46
C VAL A 63 8.66 7.65 15.87
N VAL A 64 8.64 7.36 17.17
CA VAL A 64 7.91 6.22 17.72
C VAL A 64 6.45 6.59 17.95
N VAL A 65 5.55 5.88 17.29
CA VAL A 65 4.10 5.94 17.50
C VAL A 65 3.64 4.52 17.84
N PRO A 66 3.58 4.14 19.14
CA PRO A 66 3.31 2.76 19.55
C PRO A 66 1.94 2.25 19.12
N ASP A 67 0.95 3.15 19.17
CA ASP A 67 -0.45 2.86 18.90
C ASP A 67 -1.04 4.00 18.07
N MET A 68 -1.30 3.71 16.79
CA MET A 68 -1.83 4.69 15.84
C MET A 68 -3.30 5.05 16.13
N SER A 69 -4.03 4.21 16.86
CA SER A 69 -5.45 4.43 17.14
C SER A 69 -5.69 5.43 18.27
N LYS A 70 -4.66 5.78 19.05
CA LYS A 70 -4.79 6.76 20.12
C LYS A 70 -5.01 8.16 19.56
N LYS A 71 -5.96 8.88 20.16
CA LYS A 71 -6.15 10.30 19.86
C LYS A 71 -4.87 11.07 20.17
N GLY A 72 -4.46 11.95 19.26
CA GLY A 72 -3.23 12.72 19.38
C GLY A 72 -1.93 11.94 19.11
N ALA A 73 -2.00 10.67 18.68
CA ALA A 73 -0.83 9.84 18.40
C ALA A 73 0.14 10.44 17.37
N PHE A 74 -0.36 11.30 16.48
CA PHE A 74 0.42 11.91 15.40
C PHE A 74 0.66 13.41 15.57
N ASP A 75 0.18 14.03 16.66
CA ASP A 75 0.25 15.49 16.86
C ASP A 75 1.68 16.01 16.87
N ASP A 76 2.62 15.27 17.45
CA ASP A 76 4.04 15.63 17.43
C ASP A 76 4.71 15.26 16.10
N ALA A 77 4.36 14.10 15.52
CA ALA A 77 4.97 13.62 14.29
C ALA A 77 4.65 14.52 13.09
N VAL A 78 3.48 15.15 13.05
CA VAL A 78 3.06 15.99 11.92
C VAL A 78 3.70 17.38 11.90
N LYS A 79 4.28 17.84 13.02
CA LYS A 79 4.77 19.22 13.18
C LYS A 79 5.77 19.64 12.09
N GLY A 80 5.45 20.72 11.38
CA GLY A 80 6.28 21.26 10.29
C GLY A 80 6.34 20.41 9.02
N CYS A 81 5.52 19.35 8.91
CA CYS A 81 5.41 18.57 7.68
C CYS A 81 4.56 19.31 6.64
N SER A 82 4.98 19.27 5.37
CA SER A 82 4.20 19.83 4.25
C SER A 82 3.25 18.81 3.62
N GLY A 83 3.51 17.52 3.82
CA GLY A 83 2.66 16.44 3.33
C GLY A 83 2.65 15.25 4.27
N VAL A 84 1.59 14.45 4.19
CA VAL A 84 1.41 13.22 4.95
C VAL A 84 1.08 12.07 4.00
N ALA A 85 1.85 11.00 4.04
CA ALA A 85 1.50 9.70 3.48
C ALA A 85 1.15 8.75 4.64
N HIS A 86 -0.14 8.52 4.86
CA HIS A 86 -0.61 7.60 5.89
C HIS A 86 -0.68 6.17 5.33
N VAL A 87 0.36 5.38 5.61
CA VAL A 87 0.54 4.00 5.11
C VAL A 87 0.30 2.97 6.22
N ALA A 88 0.48 3.35 7.49
CA ALA A 88 0.32 2.48 8.63
C ALA A 88 -1.09 1.85 8.67
N SER A 89 -1.14 0.55 8.92
CA SER A 89 -2.40 -0.18 9.01
C SER A 89 -2.24 -1.46 9.83
N ASN A 90 -3.35 -2.01 10.32
CA ASN A 90 -3.37 -3.32 10.96
C ASN A 90 -3.47 -4.40 9.86
N LEU A 91 -2.42 -5.21 9.73
CA LEU A 91 -2.31 -6.32 8.78
C LEU A 91 -2.29 -7.68 9.49
N SER A 92 -2.92 -7.78 10.67
CA SER A 92 -2.96 -9.02 11.47
C SER A 92 -3.83 -10.12 10.85
N PHE A 93 -4.75 -9.76 9.95
CA PHE A 93 -5.80 -10.64 9.43
C PHE A 93 -6.61 -11.33 10.55
N SER A 94 -6.82 -10.64 11.69
CA SER A 94 -7.73 -11.14 12.73
C SER A 94 -9.12 -11.41 12.14
N LYS A 95 -9.74 -12.50 12.59
CA LYS A 95 -11.11 -12.87 12.20
C LYS A 95 -12.16 -12.09 12.97
N ASN A 96 -11.77 -11.44 14.07
CA ASN A 96 -12.65 -10.58 14.84
C ASN A 96 -12.61 -9.15 14.26
N PRO A 97 -13.72 -8.65 13.68
CA PRO A 97 -13.76 -7.30 13.13
C PRO A 97 -13.42 -6.21 14.14
N ASN A 98 -13.71 -6.45 15.44
CA ASN A 98 -13.43 -5.48 16.51
C ASN A 98 -11.94 -5.27 16.78
N ASP A 99 -11.07 -6.21 16.38
CA ASP A 99 -9.62 -6.10 16.58
C ASP A 99 -8.96 -5.24 15.48
N VAL A 100 -9.65 -4.99 14.37
CA VAL A 100 -9.04 -4.40 13.16
C VAL A 100 -9.78 -3.14 12.72
N ILE A 101 -11.09 -3.22 12.51
CA ILE A 101 -11.85 -2.15 11.86
C ILE A 101 -11.82 -0.85 12.68
N PRO A 102 -12.10 -0.86 14.01
CA PRO A 102 -12.04 0.36 14.81
C PRO A 102 -10.64 0.97 14.87
N GLU A 103 -9.59 0.15 14.98
CA GLU A 103 -8.20 0.62 15.06
C GLU A 103 -7.78 1.33 13.76
N VAL A 104 -8.10 0.76 12.60
CA VAL A 104 -7.74 1.33 11.29
C VAL A 104 -8.53 2.63 11.03
N ILE A 105 -9.83 2.66 11.36
CA ILE A 105 -10.63 3.89 11.26
C ILE A 105 -10.06 4.98 12.16
N ALA A 106 -9.84 4.68 13.45
CA ALA A 106 -9.28 5.64 14.40
C ALA A 106 -7.88 6.13 13.97
N GLY A 107 -7.05 5.23 13.44
CA GLY A 107 -5.72 5.56 12.94
C GLY A 107 -5.75 6.63 11.85
N VAL A 108 -6.63 6.47 10.84
CA VAL A 108 -6.70 7.45 9.76
C VAL A 108 -7.41 8.73 10.17
N THR A 109 -8.49 8.66 10.97
CA THR A 109 -9.23 9.86 11.41
C THR A 109 -8.37 10.73 12.31
N HIS A 110 -7.65 10.16 13.28
CA HIS A 110 -6.75 10.93 14.13
C HIS A 110 -5.55 11.49 13.36
N THR A 111 -5.06 10.81 12.31
CA THR A 111 -4.00 11.38 11.46
C THR A 111 -4.53 12.54 10.62
N LEU A 112 -5.76 12.46 10.10
CA LEU A 112 -6.42 13.56 9.39
C LEU A 112 -6.62 14.77 10.31
N GLU A 113 -7.08 14.54 11.54
CA GLU A 113 -7.21 15.60 12.56
C GLU A 113 -5.87 16.26 12.87
N ALA A 114 -4.81 15.48 13.11
CA ALA A 114 -3.46 16.00 13.35
C ALA A 114 -2.96 16.82 12.16
N ALA A 115 -3.14 16.32 10.93
CA ALA A 115 -2.79 17.04 9.71
C ALA A 115 -3.57 18.35 9.54
N ASN A 116 -4.85 18.38 9.91
CA ASN A 116 -5.69 19.58 9.82
C ASN A 116 -5.36 20.61 10.90
N ASN A 117 -4.76 20.17 12.02
CA ASN A 117 -4.26 21.04 13.07
C ASN A 117 -2.85 21.58 12.79
N GLU A 118 -2.16 21.09 11.76
CA GLU A 118 -0.85 21.59 11.31
C GLU A 118 -1.00 22.44 10.03
N PRO A 119 -0.95 23.78 10.13
CA PRO A 119 -1.14 24.66 8.99
C PRO A 119 -0.12 24.46 7.86
N SER A 120 1.06 23.88 8.14
CA SER A 120 2.05 23.63 7.10
C SER A 120 1.66 22.49 6.15
N VAL A 121 0.76 21.59 6.56
CA VAL A 121 0.32 20.47 5.71
C VAL A 121 -0.52 21.00 4.55
N LYS A 122 -0.10 20.66 3.33
CA LYS A 122 -0.83 20.99 2.09
C LYS A 122 -1.42 19.75 1.41
N ARG A 123 -0.91 18.56 1.74
CA ARG A 123 -1.24 17.31 1.07
C ARG A 123 -1.36 16.14 2.02
N PHE A 124 -2.43 15.38 1.87
CA PHE A 124 -2.66 14.14 2.58
C PHE A 124 -2.92 13.01 1.59
N VAL A 125 -2.19 11.91 1.72
CA VAL A 125 -2.35 10.72 0.89
C VAL A 125 -2.56 9.52 1.79
N PHE A 126 -3.70 8.85 1.65
CA PHE A 126 -4.02 7.63 2.38
C PHE A 126 -3.73 6.40 1.53
N THR A 127 -2.97 5.44 2.08
CA THR A 127 -2.81 4.12 1.46
C THR A 127 -4.00 3.23 1.81
N SER A 128 -4.97 3.23 0.90
CA SER A 128 -6.09 2.28 0.92
C SER A 128 -5.64 0.93 0.32
N SER A 129 -6.53 0.20 -0.33
CA SER A 129 -6.24 -1.09 -0.96
C SER A 129 -7.25 -1.37 -2.08
N SER A 130 -6.89 -2.21 -3.03
CA SER A 130 -7.85 -2.80 -3.98
C SER A 130 -9.07 -3.41 -3.28
N THR A 131 -8.88 -3.96 -2.07
CA THR A 131 -9.97 -4.56 -1.27
C THR A 131 -10.97 -3.54 -0.74
N ALA A 132 -10.67 -2.23 -0.76
CA ALA A 132 -11.66 -1.19 -0.50
C ALA A 132 -12.68 -1.03 -1.64
N ALA A 133 -12.30 -1.43 -2.86
CA ALA A 133 -13.17 -1.43 -4.02
C ALA A 133 -13.85 -2.79 -4.24
N THR A 134 -13.08 -3.89 -4.22
CA THR A 134 -13.62 -5.23 -4.47
C THR A 134 -12.76 -6.35 -3.91
N ASN A 135 -13.38 -7.50 -3.64
CA ASN A 135 -12.67 -8.76 -3.53
C ASN A 135 -12.34 -9.29 -4.95
N PRO A 136 -11.27 -10.09 -5.12
CA PRO A 136 -11.07 -10.85 -6.35
C PRO A 136 -12.22 -11.85 -6.58
N VAL A 137 -12.69 -11.95 -7.82
CA VAL A 137 -13.74 -12.91 -8.22
C VAL A 137 -13.25 -13.71 -9.43
N PRO A 138 -12.70 -14.92 -9.23
CA PRO A 138 -12.11 -15.69 -10.30
C PRO A 138 -13.08 -15.99 -11.44
N ASN A 139 -12.58 -15.88 -12.67
CA ASN A 139 -13.28 -16.18 -13.93
C ASN A 139 -14.57 -15.38 -14.16
N LYS A 140 -14.74 -14.22 -13.50
CA LYS A 140 -15.90 -13.35 -13.67
C LYS A 140 -15.49 -11.99 -14.24
N GLU A 141 -16.13 -11.59 -15.33
CA GLU A 141 -16.01 -10.23 -15.86
C GLU A 141 -16.89 -9.26 -15.06
N PHE A 142 -16.31 -8.14 -14.65
CA PHE A 142 -17.00 -7.00 -14.07
C PHE A 142 -16.13 -5.75 -14.15
N ASN A 143 -16.74 -4.57 -14.05
CA ASN A 143 -16.01 -3.31 -14.09
C ASN A 143 -15.73 -2.79 -12.67
N ILE A 144 -14.58 -2.16 -12.49
CA ILE A 144 -14.20 -1.42 -11.29
C ILE A 144 -13.96 0.03 -11.72
N ASP A 145 -14.54 0.97 -10.98
CA ASP A 145 -14.38 2.41 -11.17
C ASP A 145 -14.20 3.16 -9.84
N ALA A 146 -14.02 4.49 -9.91
CA ALA A 146 -13.82 5.34 -8.73
C ALA A 146 -15.04 5.41 -7.79
N SER A 147 -16.22 4.94 -8.20
CA SER A 147 -17.41 4.85 -7.36
C SER A 147 -17.60 3.46 -6.73
N THR A 148 -16.75 2.49 -7.09
CA THR A 148 -16.86 1.10 -6.63
C THR A 148 -16.39 0.96 -5.18
N TRP A 149 -17.22 0.36 -4.33
CA TRP A 149 -16.97 0.13 -2.91
C TRP A 149 -17.28 -1.32 -2.52
N ASN A 150 -16.46 -1.92 -1.66
CA ASN A 150 -16.58 -3.33 -1.29
C ASN A 150 -17.60 -3.57 -0.17
N GLN A 151 -18.87 -3.28 -0.44
CA GLN A 151 -19.96 -3.53 0.52
C GLN A 151 -20.01 -5.01 0.94
N ILE A 152 -19.67 -5.92 0.02
CA ILE A 152 -19.64 -7.37 0.28
C ILE A 152 -18.66 -7.72 1.41
N ALA A 153 -17.47 -7.12 1.43
CA ALA A 153 -16.51 -7.36 2.51
C ALA A 153 -17.04 -6.84 3.85
N ILE A 154 -17.68 -5.67 3.88
CA ILE A 154 -18.32 -5.12 5.09
C ILE A 154 -19.37 -6.10 5.61
N ASP A 155 -20.33 -6.49 4.78
CA ASP A 155 -21.42 -7.38 5.18
C ASP A 155 -20.88 -8.72 5.71
N LYS A 156 -19.89 -9.30 5.01
CA LYS A 156 -19.28 -10.58 5.41
C LYS A 156 -18.38 -10.47 6.64
N ALA A 157 -17.75 -9.32 6.90
CA ALA A 157 -16.92 -9.09 8.09
C ALA A 157 -17.75 -8.99 9.37
N TRP A 158 -19.03 -8.65 9.27
CA TRP A 158 -19.94 -8.52 10.42
C TRP A 158 -20.99 -9.63 10.51
N ALA A 159 -21.14 -10.45 9.46
CA ALA A 159 -22.08 -11.58 9.44
C ALA A 159 -21.83 -12.59 10.57
N PRO A 160 -22.89 -13.21 11.14
CA PRO A 160 -22.75 -14.35 12.04
C PRO A 160 -22.26 -15.60 11.28
N PRO A 161 -21.76 -16.63 11.99
CA PRO A 161 -21.44 -17.92 11.40
C PRO A 161 -22.65 -18.56 10.68
N PRO A 162 -22.44 -19.41 9.66
CA PRO A 162 -21.15 -20.01 9.28
C PRO A 162 -20.31 -19.15 8.31
N TYR A 163 -18.99 -19.18 8.50
CA TYR A 163 -17.97 -18.67 7.59
C TYR A 163 -16.70 -19.52 7.71
N THR A 164 -15.84 -19.51 6.69
CA THR A 164 -14.50 -20.09 6.84
C THR A 164 -13.58 -19.08 7.53
N GLU A 165 -12.63 -19.59 8.30
CA GLU A 165 -11.68 -18.77 9.05
C GLU A 165 -10.78 -17.91 8.14
N ALA A 166 -10.37 -18.45 6.98
CA ALA A 166 -9.55 -17.74 6.00
C ALA A 166 -10.37 -16.64 5.31
N ASP A 167 -11.58 -16.96 4.84
CA ASP A 167 -12.48 -15.97 4.23
C ASP A 167 -12.82 -14.86 5.22
N ARG A 168 -13.01 -15.19 6.50
CA ARG A 168 -13.34 -14.20 7.52
C ARG A 168 -12.22 -13.16 7.69
N GLY A 169 -10.97 -13.59 7.82
CA GLY A 169 -9.83 -12.68 7.94
C GLY A 169 -9.69 -11.73 6.75
N TRP A 170 -9.86 -12.24 5.52
CA TRP A 170 -9.83 -11.41 4.31
C TRP A 170 -10.98 -10.41 4.22
N ASN A 171 -12.20 -10.81 4.59
CA ASN A 171 -13.34 -9.89 4.61
C ASN A 171 -13.18 -8.84 5.72
N VAL A 172 -12.65 -9.18 6.90
CA VAL A 172 -12.34 -8.20 7.96
C VAL A 172 -11.32 -7.17 7.47
N TYR A 173 -10.23 -7.61 6.81
CA TYR A 173 -9.26 -6.70 6.20
C TYR A 173 -9.90 -5.82 5.10
N GLY A 174 -10.70 -6.41 4.21
CA GLY A 174 -11.42 -5.67 3.17
C GLY A 174 -12.37 -4.63 3.75
N ALA A 175 -13.14 -4.99 4.77
CA ALA A 175 -14.05 -4.09 5.48
C ALA A 175 -13.28 -2.96 6.17
N SER A 176 -12.16 -3.24 6.84
CA SER A 176 -11.36 -2.19 7.49
C SER A 176 -10.83 -1.18 6.49
N LYS A 177 -10.35 -1.64 5.32
CA LYS A 177 -9.89 -0.75 4.24
C LYS A 177 -11.02 0.06 3.62
N THR A 178 -12.16 -0.59 3.36
CA THR A 178 -13.36 0.06 2.79
C THR A 178 -13.88 1.16 3.72
N GLN A 179 -14.11 0.84 5.00
CA GLN A 179 -14.70 1.76 5.96
C GLN A 179 -13.74 2.88 6.36
N ALA A 180 -12.44 2.61 6.47
CA ALA A 180 -11.45 3.65 6.74
C ALA A 180 -11.35 4.66 5.59
N GLU A 181 -11.34 4.20 4.33
CA GLU A 181 -11.33 5.10 3.18
C GLU A 181 -12.65 5.90 3.06
N GLN A 182 -13.80 5.29 3.40
CA GLN A 182 -15.07 6.03 3.50
C GLN A 182 -15.01 7.14 4.55
N GLU A 183 -14.41 6.89 5.72
CA GLU A 183 -14.23 7.93 6.75
C GLU A 183 -13.24 9.02 6.31
N VAL A 184 -12.22 8.70 5.50
CA VAL A 184 -11.35 9.73 4.87
C VAL A 184 -12.18 10.69 4.03
N TRP A 185 -12.98 10.17 3.09
CA TRP A 185 -13.78 11.02 2.19
C TRP A 185 -14.90 11.75 2.91
N LYS A 186 -15.48 11.13 3.94
CA LYS A 186 -16.45 11.79 4.83
C LYS A 186 -15.81 12.95 5.58
N TYR A 187 -14.63 12.77 6.17
CA TYR A 187 -13.89 13.84 6.84
C TYR A 187 -13.59 15.01 5.89
N VAL A 188 -13.09 14.73 4.68
CA VAL A 188 -12.82 15.77 3.67
C VAL A 188 -14.09 16.56 3.35
N LYS A 189 -15.22 15.87 3.15
CA LYS A 189 -16.52 16.50 2.85
C LYS A 189 -17.07 17.33 4.01
N GLU A 190 -16.99 16.82 5.24
CA GLU A 190 -17.63 17.41 6.42
C GLU A 190 -16.76 18.48 7.07
N SER A 191 -15.46 18.22 7.26
CA SER A 191 -14.52 19.11 7.94
C SER A 191 -13.86 20.12 7.00
N LYS A 192 -13.83 19.86 5.68
CA LYS A 192 -13.22 20.72 4.66
C LYS A 192 -11.81 21.18 5.06
N PRO A 193 -10.87 20.24 5.22
CA PRO A 193 -9.51 20.56 5.66
C PRO A 193 -8.83 21.52 4.69
N HIS A 194 -7.81 22.25 5.17
CA HIS A 194 -7.06 23.21 4.34
C HIS A 194 -6.10 22.54 3.35
N PHE A 195 -5.87 21.23 3.47
CA PHE A 195 -5.04 20.44 2.57
C PHE A 195 -5.88 19.67 1.54
N GLU A 196 -5.25 19.32 0.41
CA GLU A 196 -5.86 18.42 -0.58
C GLU A 196 -5.63 16.96 -0.18
N CYS A 197 -6.66 16.12 -0.34
CA CYS A 197 -6.62 14.72 0.05
C CYS A 197 -6.75 13.79 -1.17
N ASN A 198 -5.96 12.73 -1.19
CA ASN A 198 -6.04 11.67 -2.21
C ASN A 198 -5.89 10.30 -1.56
N THR A 199 -6.36 9.26 -2.24
CA THR A 199 -6.18 7.87 -1.79
C THR A 199 -5.51 7.04 -2.89
N ILE A 200 -4.57 6.17 -2.51
CA ILE A 200 -3.98 5.20 -3.42
C ILE A 200 -4.51 3.82 -3.06
N LEU A 201 -5.06 3.11 -4.05
CA LEU A 201 -5.63 1.78 -3.91
C LEU A 201 -4.74 0.78 -4.64
N PRO A 202 -3.64 0.30 -4.02
CA PRO A 202 -2.82 -0.70 -4.64
C PRO A 202 -3.42 -2.10 -4.54
N ASN A 203 -3.17 -2.91 -5.57
CA ASN A 203 -3.39 -4.36 -5.51
C ASN A 203 -2.14 -5.08 -4.95
N ALA A 204 -1.93 -6.37 -5.23
CA ALA A 204 -0.78 -7.12 -4.73
C ALA A 204 0.54 -6.45 -5.14
N ASN A 205 1.33 -5.98 -4.16
CA ASN A 205 2.58 -5.29 -4.43
C ASN A 205 3.73 -6.30 -4.58
N PHE A 206 4.37 -6.30 -5.74
CA PHE A 206 5.60 -7.05 -5.97
C PHE A 206 6.75 -6.09 -6.26
N GLY A 207 7.99 -6.57 -6.18
CA GLY A 207 9.20 -5.79 -6.37
C GLY A 207 10.26 -6.05 -5.31
N PRO A 208 11.34 -5.27 -5.30
CA PRO A 208 12.52 -5.52 -4.46
C PRO A 208 12.22 -5.33 -2.97
N ILE A 209 12.66 -6.29 -2.17
CA ILE A 209 12.74 -6.21 -0.71
C ILE A 209 14.04 -5.48 -0.37
N LEU A 210 13.95 -4.36 0.36
CA LEU A 210 15.07 -3.44 0.58
C LEU A 210 16.08 -3.98 1.59
N ASP A 211 15.59 -4.63 2.64
CA ASP A 211 16.41 -5.17 3.72
C ASP A 211 15.84 -6.52 4.20
N LYS A 212 16.70 -7.39 4.74
CA LYS A 212 16.31 -8.70 5.28
C LYS A 212 15.34 -8.61 6.46
N ASP A 213 15.39 -7.53 7.23
CA ASP A 213 14.56 -7.29 8.42
C ASP A 213 13.26 -6.52 8.07
N GLN A 214 13.06 -6.19 6.78
CA GLN A 214 11.82 -5.60 6.28
C GLN A 214 10.66 -6.61 6.36
N ASP A 215 9.49 -6.14 6.81
CA ASP A 215 8.25 -6.87 6.59
C ASP A 215 7.90 -6.86 5.10
N ALA A 216 8.26 -7.95 4.42
CA ALA A 216 8.13 -8.08 2.98
C ALA A 216 6.67 -8.19 2.49
N SER A 217 5.68 -8.36 3.38
CA SER A 217 4.25 -8.39 3.00
C SER A 217 3.98 -9.30 1.78
N THR A 218 3.29 -8.80 0.75
CA THR A 218 2.98 -9.52 -0.50
C THR A 218 4.21 -9.94 -1.30
N ALA A 219 5.31 -9.17 -1.24
CA ALA A 219 6.60 -9.55 -1.82
C ALA A 219 7.22 -10.77 -1.09
N GLY A 220 6.89 -10.95 0.19
CA GLY A 220 7.24 -12.13 0.98
C GLY A 220 6.64 -13.42 0.41
N TRP A 221 5.47 -13.37 -0.24
CA TRP A 221 4.87 -14.54 -0.89
C TRP A 221 5.74 -15.06 -2.04
N ILE A 222 6.23 -14.16 -2.89
CA ILE A 222 7.11 -14.49 -4.02
C ILE A 222 8.43 -15.09 -3.52
N ARG A 223 9.04 -14.45 -2.51
CA ARG A 223 10.26 -14.96 -1.85
C ARG A 223 10.04 -16.35 -1.26
N ASP A 224 8.94 -16.53 -0.52
CA ASP A 224 8.67 -17.78 0.20
C ASP A 224 8.33 -18.92 -0.78
N ILE A 225 7.58 -18.67 -1.86
CA ILE A 225 7.35 -19.66 -2.92
C ILE A 225 8.69 -20.10 -3.53
N PHE A 226 9.58 -19.15 -3.82
CA PHE A 226 10.86 -19.46 -4.45
C PHE A 226 11.82 -20.21 -3.51
N THR A 227 11.81 -19.90 -2.21
CA THR A 227 12.79 -20.45 -1.24
C THR A 227 12.28 -21.65 -0.45
N LYS A 228 10.96 -21.77 -0.26
CA LYS A 228 10.31 -22.78 0.61
C LYS A 228 9.25 -23.61 -0.13
N GLY A 229 8.83 -23.20 -1.33
CA GLY A 229 7.70 -23.79 -2.05
C GLY A 229 6.34 -23.24 -1.60
N PHE A 230 5.25 -23.82 -2.11
CA PHE A 230 3.89 -23.38 -1.75
C PHE A 230 3.51 -23.77 -0.33
N ALA A 231 3.07 -22.79 0.44
CA ALA A 231 2.28 -23.02 1.65
C ALA A 231 0.79 -23.14 1.28
N PRO A 232 0.00 -24.00 1.95
CA PRO A 232 -1.44 -24.16 1.67
C PRO A 232 -2.23 -22.85 1.69
N GLN A 233 -1.83 -21.88 2.51
CA GLN A 233 -2.46 -20.57 2.62
C GLN A 233 -2.25 -19.70 1.36
N LEU A 234 -1.12 -19.86 0.66
CA LEU A 234 -0.84 -19.14 -0.57
C LEU A 234 -1.65 -19.70 -1.74
N GLU A 235 -1.86 -21.02 -1.79
CA GLU A 235 -2.71 -21.66 -2.80
C GLU A 235 -4.17 -21.17 -2.74
N GLN A 236 -4.62 -20.68 -1.57
CA GLN A 236 -5.97 -20.13 -1.38
C GLN A 236 -6.11 -18.68 -1.85
N ILE A 237 -5.00 -18.00 -2.18
CA ILE A 237 -5.06 -16.63 -2.69
C ILE A 237 -5.54 -16.68 -4.15
N PRO A 238 -6.71 -16.07 -4.45
CA PRO A 238 -7.26 -16.10 -5.80
C PRO A 238 -6.41 -15.27 -6.78
N PRO A 239 -6.52 -15.54 -8.09
CA PRO A 239 -5.97 -14.66 -9.12
C PRO A 239 -6.51 -13.24 -8.94
N GLN A 240 -5.64 -12.26 -9.09
CA GLN A 240 -5.95 -10.84 -8.90
C GLN A 240 -4.98 -9.98 -9.71
N TRP A 241 -5.09 -8.65 -9.62
CA TRP A 241 -4.11 -7.74 -10.22
C TRP A 241 -2.85 -7.64 -9.38
N PHE A 242 -1.73 -7.31 -10.02
CA PHE A 242 -0.50 -6.93 -9.32
C PHE A 242 -0.19 -5.45 -9.57
N VAL A 243 0.72 -4.89 -8.78
CA VAL A 243 1.42 -3.63 -9.08
C VAL A 243 2.86 -3.69 -8.56
N ASP A 244 3.80 -3.06 -9.26
CA ASP A 244 5.15 -2.90 -8.74
C ASP A 244 5.16 -1.89 -7.57
N VAL A 245 5.75 -2.24 -6.45
CA VAL A 245 5.81 -1.39 -5.24
C VAL A 245 6.44 -0.04 -5.51
N ARG A 246 7.36 0.05 -6.48
CA ARG A 246 7.99 1.31 -6.90
C ARG A 246 6.97 2.21 -7.58
N ASP A 247 6.04 1.65 -8.36
CA ASP A 247 4.97 2.43 -8.98
C ASP A 247 3.89 2.82 -7.96
N THR A 248 3.57 1.97 -7.00
CA THR A 248 2.74 2.36 -5.85
C THR A 248 3.34 3.57 -5.14
N ALA A 249 4.64 3.55 -4.83
CA ALA A 249 5.32 4.67 -4.20
C ALA A 249 5.34 5.94 -5.08
N ARG A 250 5.55 5.81 -6.40
CA ARG A 250 5.45 6.94 -7.34
C ARG A 250 4.08 7.58 -7.34
N LEU A 251 3.00 6.79 -7.31
CA LEU A 251 1.65 7.31 -7.25
C LEU A 251 1.38 8.09 -5.95
N HIS A 252 1.93 7.64 -4.82
CA HIS A 252 1.88 8.41 -3.57
C HIS A 252 2.62 9.74 -3.70
N ILE A 253 3.83 9.73 -4.26
CA ILE A 253 4.64 10.94 -4.45
C ILE A 253 3.93 11.91 -5.39
N ALA A 254 3.40 11.45 -6.52
CA ALA A 254 2.63 12.30 -7.42
C ALA A 254 1.43 12.94 -6.71
N ALA A 255 0.68 12.16 -5.93
CA ALA A 255 -0.43 12.69 -5.14
C ALA A 255 0.02 13.70 -4.04
N LEU A 256 1.27 13.65 -3.60
CA LEU A 256 1.87 14.66 -2.71
C LEU A 256 2.38 15.90 -3.45
N ILE A 257 2.82 15.82 -4.70
CA ILE A 257 3.56 16.92 -5.34
C ILE A 257 2.86 17.56 -6.54
N ASP A 258 1.94 16.85 -7.21
CA ASP A 258 1.28 17.34 -8.42
C ASP A 258 0.06 18.21 -8.07
N PRO A 259 0.06 19.52 -8.39
CA PRO A 259 -1.05 20.43 -8.09
C PRO A 259 -2.39 20.00 -8.73
N GLU A 260 -2.37 19.17 -9.77
CA GLU A 260 -3.57 18.76 -10.50
C GLU A 260 -4.26 17.50 -9.94
N ILE A 261 -3.62 16.78 -9.01
CA ILE A 261 -4.19 15.59 -8.39
C ILE A 261 -4.89 15.98 -7.08
N LYS A 262 -6.22 15.99 -7.10
CA LYS A 262 -7.06 16.48 -6.00
C LYS A 262 -8.33 15.64 -5.91
N ASP A 263 -8.69 15.23 -4.70
CA ASP A 263 -9.91 14.48 -4.41
C ASP A 263 -10.06 13.19 -5.25
N GLU A 264 -8.93 12.50 -5.51
CA GLU A 264 -8.92 11.28 -6.34
C GLU A 264 -8.75 9.98 -5.54
N ARG A 265 -9.45 8.94 -6.01
CA ARG A 265 -9.15 7.53 -5.73
C ARG A 265 -8.30 6.97 -6.87
N ILE A 266 -7.01 6.75 -6.62
CA ILE A 266 -6.04 6.34 -7.65
C ILE A 266 -5.79 4.83 -7.55
N PHE A 267 -6.16 4.10 -8.60
CA PHE A 267 -6.09 2.64 -8.65
C PHE A 267 -4.74 2.17 -9.20
N ALA A 268 -3.90 1.60 -8.34
CA ALA A 268 -2.60 1.06 -8.73
C ALA A 268 -2.73 -0.45 -9.07
N PHE A 269 -3.20 -0.72 -10.29
CA PHE A 269 -3.48 -2.05 -10.85
C PHE A 269 -2.76 -2.16 -12.20
N ALA A 270 -1.67 -2.92 -12.27
CA ALA A 270 -0.81 -3.00 -13.47
C ALA A 270 -1.32 -4.04 -14.49
N GLU A 271 -1.39 -5.31 -14.09
CA GLU A 271 -1.92 -6.41 -14.91
C GLU A 271 -2.38 -7.58 -14.00
N PRO A 272 -3.31 -8.43 -14.46
CA PRO A 272 -3.74 -9.62 -13.73
C PRO A 272 -2.66 -10.71 -13.69
N TYR A 273 -2.60 -11.44 -12.58
CA TYR A 273 -1.76 -12.61 -12.40
C TYR A 273 -2.54 -13.77 -11.77
N ASN A 274 -2.01 -14.97 -11.96
CA ASN A 274 -2.30 -16.14 -11.13
C ASN A 274 -0.97 -16.81 -10.76
N TRP A 275 -1.02 -17.79 -9.86
CA TRP A 275 0.21 -18.43 -9.39
C TRP A 275 1.00 -19.15 -10.49
N ASN A 276 0.33 -19.76 -11.48
CA ASN A 276 1.02 -20.41 -12.60
C ASN A 276 1.79 -19.39 -13.47
N THR A 277 1.27 -18.18 -13.66
CA THR A 277 2.01 -17.09 -14.31
C THR A 277 3.27 -16.71 -13.51
N ILE A 278 3.17 -16.64 -12.18
CA ILE A 278 4.33 -16.37 -11.30
C ILE A 278 5.38 -17.48 -11.41
N LEU A 279 4.98 -18.75 -11.37
CA LEU A 279 5.89 -19.89 -11.48
C LEU A 279 6.59 -19.93 -12.84
N ALA A 280 5.85 -19.67 -13.93
CA ALA A 280 6.43 -19.57 -15.26
C ALA A 280 7.49 -18.46 -15.34
N ILE A 281 7.21 -17.29 -14.75
CA ILE A 281 8.18 -16.20 -14.65
C ILE A 281 9.40 -16.62 -13.82
N MET A 282 9.22 -17.22 -12.64
CA MET A 282 10.31 -17.70 -11.80
C MET A 282 11.23 -18.66 -12.55
N ARG A 283 10.68 -19.66 -13.26
CA ARG A 283 11.45 -20.61 -14.07
C ARG A 283 12.23 -19.91 -15.19
N LYS A 284 11.65 -18.86 -15.79
CA LYS A 284 12.30 -18.06 -16.84
C LYS A 284 13.46 -17.22 -16.30
N VAL A 285 13.26 -16.52 -15.18
CA VAL A 285 14.26 -15.57 -14.65
C VAL A 285 15.32 -16.25 -13.76
N ARG A 286 15.01 -17.43 -13.23
CA ARG A 286 15.91 -18.30 -12.45
C ARG A 286 15.80 -19.77 -12.92
N PRO A 287 16.35 -20.11 -14.11
CA PRO A 287 16.34 -21.49 -14.62
C PRO A 287 17.10 -22.49 -13.74
N ASP A 288 17.99 -21.99 -12.88
CA ASP A 288 18.76 -22.73 -11.87
C ASP A 288 17.97 -23.01 -10.58
N GLY A 289 16.85 -22.30 -10.37
CA GLY A 289 16.04 -22.38 -9.17
C GLY A 289 15.12 -23.61 -9.13
N LYS A 290 14.90 -24.15 -7.93
CA LYS A 290 13.89 -25.20 -7.68
C LYS A 290 12.51 -24.59 -7.55
N VAL A 291 11.90 -24.23 -8.67
CA VAL A 291 10.54 -23.68 -8.71
C VAL A 291 9.52 -24.82 -8.59
N PRO A 292 8.48 -24.71 -7.75
CA PRO A 292 7.40 -25.71 -7.66
C PRO A 292 6.72 -25.98 -9.01
N GLU A 293 6.06 -27.13 -9.13
CA GLU A 293 5.17 -27.46 -10.26
C GLU A 293 3.93 -26.57 -10.30
N ASP A 294 3.29 -26.50 -11.46
CA ASP A 294 2.07 -25.71 -11.64
C ASP A 294 0.92 -26.22 -10.74
N LEU A 295 0.13 -25.28 -10.23
CA LEU A 295 -1.09 -25.57 -9.49
C LEU A 295 -2.20 -26.03 -10.45
N LYS A 296 -3.07 -26.92 -9.96
CA LYS A 296 -4.25 -27.37 -10.71
C LYS A 296 -5.23 -26.22 -11.01
N ASP A 297 -5.33 -25.26 -10.11
CA ASP A 297 -6.12 -24.05 -10.35
C ASP A 297 -5.39 -23.14 -11.34
N ASN A 298 -6.06 -22.83 -12.44
CA ASN A 298 -5.60 -21.89 -13.45
C ASN A 298 -6.65 -20.81 -13.73
N SER A 299 -7.47 -20.51 -12.72
CA SER A 299 -8.43 -19.42 -12.76
C SER A 299 -7.73 -18.07 -13.01
N LYS A 300 -8.49 -17.10 -13.51
CA LYS A 300 -7.99 -15.78 -13.90
C LYS A 300 -8.83 -14.67 -13.29
N ASP A 301 -8.23 -13.52 -13.06
CA ASP A 301 -8.98 -12.29 -12.82
C ASP A 301 -9.38 -11.70 -14.18
N LEU A 302 -10.69 -11.52 -14.40
CA LEU A 302 -11.27 -10.95 -15.63
C LEU A 302 -11.90 -9.57 -15.38
N SER A 303 -11.64 -8.96 -14.22
CA SER A 303 -12.11 -7.62 -13.91
C SER A 303 -11.47 -6.56 -14.81
N LYS A 304 -12.22 -5.49 -15.10
CA LYS A 304 -11.79 -4.35 -15.92
C LYS A 304 -11.68 -3.12 -15.03
N VAL A 305 -10.45 -2.67 -14.79
CA VAL A 305 -10.15 -1.49 -13.96
C VAL A 305 -10.21 -0.24 -14.85
N LEU A 306 -11.39 0.38 -14.94
CA LEU A 306 -11.62 1.54 -15.80
C LEU A 306 -10.71 2.74 -15.46
N PRO A 307 -10.34 3.00 -14.18
CA PRO A 307 -9.42 4.09 -13.82
C PRO A 307 -7.94 3.79 -14.08
N LYS A 308 -7.56 2.59 -14.54
CA LYS A 308 -6.14 2.25 -14.78
C LYS A 308 -5.41 3.29 -15.67
N PRO A 309 -5.98 3.78 -16.79
CA PRO A 309 -5.32 4.78 -17.62
C PRO A 309 -5.01 6.08 -16.87
N ARG A 310 -5.80 6.46 -15.84
CA ARG A 310 -5.52 7.64 -15.03
C ARG A 310 -4.22 7.47 -14.24
N ALA A 311 -3.98 6.31 -13.64
CA ALA A 311 -2.74 6.03 -12.94
C ALA A 311 -1.53 5.99 -13.90
N GLU A 312 -1.69 5.44 -15.10
CA GLU A 312 -0.65 5.46 -16.14
C GLU A 312 -0.32 6.89 -16.60
N GLN A 313 -1.32 7.75 -16.75
CA GLN A 313 -1.11 9.18 -17.05
C GLN A 313 -0.35 9.89 -15.93
N ILE A 314 -0.67 9.61 -14.67
CA ILE A 314 0.03 10.18 -13.51
C ILE A 314 1.50 9.77 -13.54
N LEU A 315 1.79 8.48 -13.78
CA LEU A 315 3.16 7.97 -13.90
C LEU A 315 3.92 8.63 -15.07
N LYS A 316 3.28 8.76 -16.23
CA LYS A 316 3.88 9.40 -17.40
C LYS A 316 4.18 10.87 -17.16
N LYS A 317 3.21 11.63 -16.63
CA LYS A 317 3.35 13.07 -16.39
C LYS A 317 4.44 13.37 -15.36
N ASN A 318 4.46 12.64 -14.24
CA ASN A 318 5.31 12.98 -13.10
C ASN A 318 6.70 12.31 -13.13
N PHE A 319 6.84 11.18 -13.83
CA PHE A 319 8.09 10.40 -13.83
C PHE A 319 8.57 10.00 -15.23
N GLY A 320 7.88 10.43 -16.29
CA GLY A 320 8.22 10.07 -17.67
C GLY A 320 7.96 8.60 -18.02
N GLN A 321 7.40 7.81 -17.10
CA GLN A 321 7.21 6.37 -17.25
C GLN A 321 5.97 6.05 -18.08
N ASP A 322 6.15 5.30 -19.16
CA ASP A 322 5.05 4.80 -19.99
C ASP A 322 4.41 3.56 -19.37
N GLY A 323 3.26 3.75 -18.72
CA GLY A 323 2.50 2.68 -18.09
C GLY A 323 3.09 2.20 -16.76
N PHE A 324 2.59 1.07 -16.27
CA PHE A 324 3.14 0.38 -15.10
C PHE A 324 4.33 -0.50 -15.48
N LYS A 325 5.24 -0.71 -14.54
CA LYS A 325 6.25 -1.77 -14.60
C LYS A 325 5.59 -3.14 -14.68
N GLY A 326 6.15 -4.04 -15.47
CA GLY A 326 5.59 -5.37 -15.75
C GLY A 326 5.90 -6.41 -14.68
N LEU A 327 5.07 -7.46 -14.62
CA LEU A 327 5.14 -8.51 -13.58
C LEU A 327 6.48 -9.24 -13.57
N GLU A 328 7.02 -9.52 -14.75
CA GLU A 328 8.30 -10.22 -14.90
C GLU A 328 9.46 -9.45 -14.25
N GLU A 329 9.51 -8.12 -14.42
CA GLU A 329 10.52 -7.28 -13.78
C GLU A 329 10.36 -7.31 -12.25
N ALA A 330 9.13 -7.15 -11.76
CA ALA A 330 8.83 -7.14 -10.33
C ALA A 330 9.22 -8.46 -9.66
N VAL A 331 8.82 -9.60 -10.23
CA VAL A 331 9.15 -10.95 -9.72
C VAL A 331 10.65 -11.21 -9.79
N LYS A 332 11.33 -10.80 -10.87
CA LYS A 332 12.79 -10.90 -10.96
C LYS A 332 13.48 -10.18 -9.80
N LEU A 333 13.05 -8.95 -9.50
CA LEU A 333 13.63 -8.15 -8.41
C LEU A 333 13.26 -8.68 -7.02
N ASN A 334 12.11 -9.33 -6.86
CA ASN A 334 11.75 -10.00 -5.60
C ASN A 334 12.77 -11.06 -5.18
N ILE A 335 13.32 -11.79 -6.16
CA ILE A 335 14.18 -12.95 -5.93
C ILE A 335 15.64 -12.71 -6.34
N GLN A 336 16.02 -11.46 -6.65
CA GLN A 336 17.34 -11.13 -7.16
C GLN A 336 18.48 -11.44 -6.18
N ASN A 337 18.17 -11.44 -4.88
CA ASN A 337 19.13 -11.64 -3.78
C ASN A 337 18.98 -13.02 -3.11
N LEU A 338 18.30 -13.98 -3.77
CA LEU A 338 17.96 -15.30 -3.21
C LEU A 338 18.70 -16.47 -3.85
#